data_AF-A0A482G339-F1
#
_entry.id   AF-A0A482G339-F1
#
_cell.length_a   1.000
_cell.length_b   1.000
_cell.length_c   1.000
_cell.angle_alpha   90.00
_cell.angle_beta   90.00
_cell.angle_gamma   90.00
#
_symmetry.space_group_name_H-M   'P 1'
#
loop_
_entity.id
_entity.type
_entity.pdbx_description
1 polymer ?
#
loop_
_entity_poly.entity_id
_entity_poly.type
_entity_poly.pdbx_seq_one_letter_code
_entity_poly.pdbx_strand_id
1 'polypeptide(L)'
;WLATVIFCGCIISLVIGMRLAKRFIVPINFLAEAAKKISHGDLSARAYDNRIHSAEMSELLYNFNDMAQKLEVSVKNAQVWNAAIAHELRTPITILQGRLQGIIDGVFKPDEVLFKSLLNQVEGLSYLVEDLGTLSLVENQQLRLNYELFDFKAVVEKVLKAFEDRLDQAKLVR
;
A
#
# COMPACT_ATOMS: atom_id res chain seq x y z
N TRP A 1 48.18 -46.67 -16.79
CA TRP A 1 48.38 -45.37 -16.12
C TRP A 1 47.43 -44.29 -16.65
N LEU A 2 47.37 -44.02 -17.97
CA LEU A 2 46.40 -43.03 -18.50
C LEU A 2 44.93 -43.36 -18.19
N ALA A 3 44.51 -44.63 -18.38
CA ALA A 3 43.13 -45.05 -18.11
C ALA A 3 42.71 -44.85 -16.65
N THR A 4 43.61 -45.09 -15.69
CA THR A 4 43.33 -44.88 -14.26
C THR A 4 43.20 -43.40 -13.92
N VAL A 5 44.02 -42.53 -14.55
CA VAL A 5 43.89 -41.07 -14.36
C VAL A 5 42.56 -40.56 -14.93
N ILE A 6 42.18 -41.01 -16.13
CA ILE A 6 40.92 -40.63 -16.76
C ILE A 6 39.74 -41.08 -15.91
N PHE A 7 39.75 -42.33 -15.44
CA PHE A 7 38.68 -42.88 -14.61
C PHE A 7 38.52 -42.11 -13.29
N CYS A 8 39.61 -41.84 -12.57
CA CYS A 8 39.57 -41.02 -11.35
C CYS A 8 39.09 -39.60 -11.62
N GLY A 9 39.53 -38.98 -12.72
CA GLY A 9 39.08 -37.65 -13.14
C GLY A 9 37.57 -37.60 -13.40
N CYS A 10 37.02 -38.60 -14.09
CA CYS A 10 35.58 -38.72 -14.32
C CYS A 10 34.79 -38.83 -13.01
N ILE A 11 35.25 -39.65 -12.06
CA ILE A 11 34.60 -39.80 -10.76
C ILE A 11 34.61 -38.48 -9.98
N ILE A 12 35.76 -37.79 -9.93
CA ILE A 12 35.90 -36.52 -9.22
C ILE A 12 34.99 -35.45 -9.85
N SER A 13 34.99 -35.36 -11.18
CA SER A 13 34.11 -34.43 -11.91
C SER A 13 32.64 -34.70 -11.62
N LEU A 14 32.22 -35.97 -11.61
CA LEU A 14 30.86 -36.37 -11.31
C LEU A 14 30.45 -36.00 -9.87
N VAL A 15 31.32 -36.25 -8.89
CA VAL A 15 31.08 -35.89 -7.47
C VAL A 15 30.98 -34.38 -7.28
N ILE A 16 31.88 -33.61 -7.91
CA ILE A 16 31.87 -32.14 -7.86
C ILE A 16 30.60 -31.60 -8.53
N GLY A 17 30.22 -32.14 -9.69
CA GLY A 17 29.00 -31.76 -10.41
C GLY A 17 27.75 -31.98 -9.55
N MET A 18 27.63 -33.15 -8.92
CA MET A 18 26.51 -33.43 -8.01
C MET A 18 26.49 -32.50 -6.78
N ARG A 19 27.65 -32.17 -6.21
CA ARG A 19 27.78 -31.24 -5.08
C ARG A 19 27.35 -29.83 -5.47
N LEU A 20 27.79 -29.31 -6.62
CA LEU A 20 27.38 -28.00 -7.15
C LEU A 20 25.88 -27.94 -7.46
N ALA A 21 25.34 -28.97 -8.12
CA ALA A 21 23.92 -29.03 -8.44
C ALA A 21 23.05 -28.94 -7.17
N LYS A 22 23.40 -29.69 -6.12
CA LYS A 22 22.70 -29.63 -4.83
C LYS A 22 22.87 -28.30 -4.10
N ARG A 23 24.01 -27.61 -4.28
CA ARG A 23 24.30 -26.36 -3.56
C ARG A 23 23.67 -25.13 -4.21
N PHE A 24 23.51 -25.10 -5.54
CA PHE A 24 23.07 -23.91 -6.28
C PHE A 24 21.80 -24.11 -7.11
N ILE A 25 21.71 -25.19 -7.89
CA ILE A 25 20.59 -25.40 -8.82
C ILE A 25 19.29 -25.70 -8.07
N VAL A 26 19.38 -26.51 -7.01
CA VAL A 26 18.21 -26.91 -6.22
C VAL A 26 17.51 -25.70 -5.54
N PRO A 27 18.21 -24.78 -4.85
CA PRO A 27 17.62 -23.55 -4.30
C PRO A 27 16.91 -22.68 -5.35
N ILE A 28 17.51 -22.55 -6.53
CA ILE A 28 16.96 -21.73 -7.61
C ILE A 28 15.62 -22.29 -8.08
N ASN A 29 15.45 -23.62 -8.10
CA ASN A 29 14.18 -24.23 -8.46
C ASN A 29 13.07 -23.89 -7.46
N PHE A 30 13.36 -23.81 -6.16
CA PHE A 30 12.37 -23.38 -5.16
C PHE A 30 11.97 -21.92 -5.32
N LEU A 31 12.93 -21.04 -5.62
CA LEU A 31 12.64 -19.64 -5.95
C LEU A 31 11.76 -19.54 -7.21
N ALA A 32 12.09 -20.28 -8.26
CA ALA A 32 11.32 -20.29 -9.50
C ALA A 32 9.90 -20.82 -9.30
N GLU A 33 9.73 -21.88 -8.49
CA GLU A 33 8.41 -22.42 -8.17
C GLU A 33 7.58 -21.43 -7.34
N ALA A 34 8.16 -20.84 -6.30
CA ALA A 34 7.49 -19.85 -5.47
C ALA A 34 7.12 -18.60 -6.29
N ALA A 35 8.02 -18.10 -7.13
CA ALA A 35 7.76 -16.98 -8.02
C ALA A 35 6.62 -17.29 -9.00
N LYS A 36 6.58 -18.52 -9.54
CA LYS A 36 5.47 -18.97 -10.40
C LYS A 36 4.15 -19.01 -9.63
N LYS A 37 4.13 -19.49 -8.38
CA LYS A 37 2.91 -19.49 -7.54
C LYS A 37 2.42 -18.06 -7.28
N ILE A 38 3.33 -17.16 -6.90
CA ILE A 38 3.04 -15.73 -6.71
C ILE A 38 2.48 -15.11 -8.00
N SER A 39 3.06 -15.41 -9.17
CA SER A 39 2.57 -14.88 -10.44
C SER A 39 1.17 -15.38 -10.83
N HIS A 40 0.72 -16.50 -10.26
CA HIS A 40 -0.63 -17.04 -10.44
C HIS A 40 -1.60 -16.58 -9.32
N GLY A 41 -1.16 -15.69 -8.44
CA GLY A 41 -1.99 -15.07 -7.39
C GLY A 41 -1.85 -15.68 -6.00
N ASP A 42 -1.06 -16.74 -5.82
CA ASP A 42 -0.76 -17.27 -4.48
C ASP A 42 0.36 -16.46 -3.82
N LEU A 43 -0.03 -15.34 -3.19
CA LEU A 43 0.90 -14.45 -2.49
C LEU A 43 1.44 -15.05 -1.18
N SER A 44 0.87 -16.15 -0.69
CA SER A 44 1.35 -16.85 0.50
C SER A 44 2.54 -17.77 0.22
N ALA A 45 2.84 -18.03 -1.06
CA ALA A 45 3.94 -18.88 -1.47
C ALA A 45 5.29 -18.32 -1.04
N ARG A 46 6.19 -19.21 -0.60
CA ARG A 46 7.54 -18.90 -0.13
C ARG A 46 8.52 -19.94 -0.67
N ALA A 47 9.77 -19.53 -0.82
CA ALA A 47 10.86 -20.43 -1.17
C ALA A 47 11.44 -21.02 0.13
N TYR A 48 10.98 -22.22 0.51
CA TYR A 48 11.50 -22.97 1.65
C TYR A 48 12.47 -24.06 1.20
N ASP A 49 13.72 -24.00 1.67
CA ASP A 49 14.66 -25.11 1.61
C ASP A 49 15.40 -25.22 2.96
N ASN A 50 15.28 -26.37 3.64
CA ASN A 50 15.88 -26.63 4.95
C ASN A 50 17.33 -27.15 4.85
N ARG A 51 17.97 -27.03 3.68
CA ARG A 51 19.31 -27.54 3.42
C ARG A 51 20.39 -26.50 3.70
N ILE A 52 21.62 -26.98 3.92
CA ILE A 52 22.79 -26.12 4.08
C ILE A 52 23.17 -25.55 2.70
N HIS A 53 22.98 -24.25 2.52
CA HIS A 53 23.37 -23.52 1.32
C HIS A 53 24.65 -22.70 1.55
N SER A 54 25.16 -22.06 0.49
CA SER A 54 26.14 -20.98 0.69
C SER A 54 25.47 -19.79 1.38
N ALA A 55 26.24 -18.94 2.03
CA ALA A 55 25.71 -17.77 2.73
C ALA A 55 24.89 -16.87 1.78
N GLU A 56 25.39 -16.67 0.55
CA GLU A 56 24.76 -15.86 -0.49
C GLU A 56 23.40 -16.42 -0.93
N MET A 57 23.28 -17.76 -1.02
CA MET A 57 22.02 -18.41 -1.38
C MET A 57 20.99 -18.33 -0.25
N SER A 58 21.44 -18.47 1.00
CA SER A 58 20.58 -18.28 2.17
C SER A 58 20.07 -16.84 2.27
N GLU A 59 20.93 -15.86 2.00
CA GLU A 59 20.57 -14.44 1.94
C GLU A 59 19.56 -14.16 0.81
N LEU A 60 19.76 -14.75 -0.37
CA LEU A 60 18.83 -14.61 -1.48
C LEU A 60 17.44 -15.19 -1.16
N LEU A 61 17.38 -16.37 -0.54
CA LEU A 61 16.11 -16.97 -0.09
C LEU A 61 15.41 -16.09 0.95
N TYR A 62 16.17 -15.55 1.91
CA TYR A 62 15.65 -14.62 2.91
C TYR A 62 15.07 -13.35 2.25
N ASN A 63 15.84 -12.69 1.38
CA ASN A 63 15.42 -11.47 0.69
C ASN A 63 14.19 -11.71 -0.21
N PHE A 64 14.12 -12.86 -0.88
CA PHE A 64 12.96 -13.24 -1.67
C PHE A 64 11.71 -13.42 -0.78
N ASN A 65 11.83 -14.12 0.34
CA ASN A 65 10.71 -14.34 1.25
C ASN A 65 10.25 -13.05 1.94
N ASP A 66 11.18 -12.14 2.29
CA ASP A 66 10.86 -10.80 2.79
C ASP A 66 10.11 -9.97 1.73
N MET A 67 10.57 -9.99 0.48
CA MET A 67 9.87 -9.37 -0.64
C MET A 67 8.46 -9.96 -0.82
N ALA A 68 8.32 -11.28 -0.81
CA ALA A 68 7.03 -11.95 -0.95
C ALA A 68 6.06 -11.59 0.19
N GLN A 69 6.56 -11.50 1.42
CA GLN A 69 5.78 -11.07 2.58
C GLN A 69 5.34 -9.60 2.46
N LYS A 70 6.23 -8.70 2.06
CA LYS A 70 5.89 -7.29 1.83
C LYS A 70 4.85 -7.15 0.72
N LEU A 71 4.96 -7.93 -0.35
CA LEU A 71 3.98 -7.96 -1.44
C LEU A 71 2.61 -8.44 -0.95
N GLU A 72 2.55 -9.55 -0.20
CA GLU A 72 1.32 -10.08 0.36
C GLU A 72 0.60 -9.06 1.26
N VAL A 73 1.35 -8.43 2.17
CA VAL A 73 0.82 -7.38 3.05
C VAL A 73 0.33 -6.18 2.26
N SER A 74 1.10 -5.73 1.26
CA SER A 74 0.73 -4.59 0.41
C SER A 74 -0.58 -4.85 -0.34
N VAL A 75 -0.73 -6.01 -0.97
CA VAL A 75 -1.96 -6.36 -1.71
C VAL A 75 -3.14 -6.50 -0.75
N LYS A 76 -2.95 -7.12 0.42
CA LYS A 76 -4.00 -7.24 1.44
C LYS A 76 -4.46 -5.87 1.93
N ASN A 77 -3.53 -4.97 2.21
CA ASN A 77 -3.86 -3.60 2.63
C ASN A 77 -4.64 -2.88 1.54
N ALA A 78 -4.19 -2.94 0.28
CA ALA A 78 -4.90 -2.33 -0.84
C ALA A 78 -6.35 -2.83 -0.96
N GLN A 79 -6.61 -4.12 -0.74
CA GLN A 79 -7.98 -4.67 -0.75
C GLN A 79 -8.84 -4.10 0.39
N VAL A 80 -8.29 -4.06 1.61
CA VAL A 80 -8.99 -3.51 2.79
C VAL A 80 -9.30 -2.03 2.61
N TRP A 81 -8.32 -1.25 2.15
CA TRP A 81 -8.48 0.18 1.91
C TRP A 81 -9.49 0.47 0.80
N ASN A 82 -9.44 -0.25 -0.31
CA ASN A 82 -10.42 -0.08 -1.38
C ASN A 82 -11.85 -0.32 -0.89
N ALA A 83 -12.06 -1.34 -0.04
CA ALA A 83 -13.36 -1.61 0.55
C ALA A 83 -13.79 -0.49 1.52
N ALA A 84 -12.88 -0.03 2.38
CA ALA A 84 -13.14 1.07 3.31
C ALA A 84 -13.48 2.38 2.58
N ILE A 85 -12.67 2.77 1.59
CA ILE A 85 -12.90 3.96 0.76
C ILE A 85 -14.25 3.89 0.06
N ALA A 86 -14.58 2.75 -0.56
CA ALA A 86 -15.86 2.57 -1.22
C ALA A 86 -17.04 2.72 -0.24
N HIS A 87 -16.89 2.26 1.01
CA HIS A 87 -17.89 2.42 2.04
C HIS A 87 -18.05 3.88 2.49
N GLU A 88 -16.93 4.54 2.81
CA GLU A 88 -16.89 5.94 3.27
C GLU A 88 -17.40 6.92 2.21
N LEU A 89 -17.17 6.65 0.92
CA LEU A 89 -17.71 7.45 -0.18
C LEU A 89 -19.19 7.16 -0.47
N ARG A 90 -19.65 5.91 -0.33
CA ARG A 90 -21.02 5.52 -0.65
C ARG A 90 -22.04 6.30 0.17
N THR A 91 -21.82 6.43 1.48
CA THR A 91 -22.74 7.10 2.41
C THR A 91 -23.04 8.56 2.01
N PRO A 92 -22.03 9.46 1.92
CA PRO A 92 -22.29 10.86 1.57
C PRO A 92 -22.85 11.01 0.15
N ILE A 93 -22.43 10.18 -0.81
CA ILE A 93 -22.99 10.17 -2.17
C ILE A 93 -24.47 9.77 -2.15
N THR A 94 -24.84 8.73 -1.40
CA THR A 94 -26.24 8.27 -1.30
C THR A 94 -27.12 9.34 -0.66
N ILE A 95 -26.62 10.02 0.38
CA ILE A 95 -27.33 11.13 1.03
C ILE A 95 -27.50 12.29 0.05
N LEU A 96 -26.44 12.67 -0.67
CA LEU A 96 -26.49 13.74 -1.66
C LEU A 96 -27.51 13.44 -2.76
N GLN A 97 -27.47 12.22 -3.32
CA GLN A 97 -28.44 11.74 -4.31
C GLN A 97 -29.87 11.74 -3.75
N GLY A 98 -30.09 11.24 -2.54
CA GLY A 98 -31.42 11.21 -1.92
C GLY A 98 -32.00 12.60 -1.69
N ARG A 99 -31.17 13.57 -1.28
CA ARG A 99 -31.60 14.96 -1.11
C ARG A 99 -31.93 15.63 -2.44
N LEU A 100 -31.09 15.43 -3.46
CA LEU A 100 -31.35 15.93 -4.82
C LEU A 100 -32.63 15.31 -5.40
N GLN A 101 -32.83 14.00 -5.23
CA GLN A 101 -34.05 13.32 -5.66
C GLN A 101 -35.28 13.87 -4.94
N GLY A 102 -35.21 14.09 -3.63
CA GLY A 102 -36.34 14.67 -2.89
C GLY A 102 -36.66 16.12 -3.28
N ILE A 103 -35.70 16.89 -3.82
CA ILE A 103 -36.01 18.19 -4.46
C ILE A 103 -36.79 17.98 -5.75
N ILE A 104 -36.36 17.04 -6.61
CA ILE A 104 -37.02 16.71 -7.87
C ILE A 104 -38.46 16.22 -7.62
N ASP A 105 -38.65 15.38 -6.61
CA ASP A 105 -39.95 14.82 -6.24
C ASP A 105 -40.83 15.81 -5.47
N GLY A 106 -40.34 17.03 -5.18
CA GLY A 106 -41.05 18.08 -4.45
C GLY A 106 -41.22 17.82 -2.95
N VAL A 107 -40.56 16.80 -2.41
CA VAL A 107 -40.55 16.45 -0.98
C VAL A 107 -39.73 17.46 -0.17
N PHE A 108 -38.61 17.93 -0.72
CA PHE A 108 -37.77 18.98 -0.13
C PHE A 108 -37.97 20.31 -0.84
N LYS A 109 -38.05 21.40 -0.06
CA LYS A 109 -38.10 22.76 -0.62
C LYS A 109 -36.69 23.18 -1.07
N PRO A 110 -36.53 23.67 -2.31
CA PRO A 110 -35.25 24.18 -2.80
C PRO A 110 -35.00 25.58 -2.21
N ASP A 111 -34.55 25.63 -0.95
CA ASP A 111 -34.16 26.86 -0.27
C ASP A 111 -32.63 27.00 -0.16
N GLU A 112 -32.20 28.21 0.21
CA GLU A 112 -30.78 28.54 0.33
C GLU A 112 -30.06 27.67 1.39
N VAL A 113 -30.79 27.26 2.43
CA VAL A 113 -30.24 26.42 3.52
C VAL A 113 -29.93 25.02 3.00
N LEU A 114 -30.84 24.42 2.23
CA LEU A 114 -30.64 23.11 1.61
C LEU A 114 -29.49 23.13 0.61
N PHE A 115 -29.42 24.15 -0.25
CA PHE A 115 -28.33 24.27 -1.22
C PHE A 115 -26.96 24.46 -0.54
N LYS A 116 -26.88 25.31 0.50
CA LYS A 116 -25.66 25.43 1.33
C LYS A 116 -25.28 24.10 1.98
N SER A 117 -26.25 23.34 2.47
CA SER A 117 -25.97 22.02 3.05
C SER A 117 -25.48 21.00 2.02
N LEU A 118 -26.01 21.01 0.80
CA LEU A 118 -25.53 20.15 -0.30
C LEU A 118 -24.12 20.53 -0.74
N LEU A 119 -23.84 21.84 -0.85
CA LEU A 119 -22.51 22.35 -1.18
C LEU A 119 -21.48 21.92 -0.14
N ASN A 120 -21.76 22.11 1.16
CA ASN A 120 -20.89 21.66 2.25
C ASN A 120 -20.63 20.15 2.18
N GLN A 121 -21.61 19.35 1.74
CA GLN A 121 -21.45 17.90 1.62
C GLN A 121 -20.54 17.52 0.43
N VAL A 122 -20.60 18.26 -0.67
CA VAL A 122 -19.69 18.11 -1.81
C VAL A 122 -18.27 18.53 -1.42
N GLU A 123 -18.10 19.65 -0.72
CA GLU A 123 -16.81 20.09 -0.20
C GLU A 123 -16.20 19.05 0.75
N GLY A 124 -17.02 18.47 1.65
CA GLY A 124 -16.60 17.37 2.53
C GLY A 124 -16.09 16.15 1.75
N LEU A 125 -16.74 15.80 0.64
CA LEU A 125 -16.30 14.76 -0.28
C LEU A 125 -14.95 15.09 -0.93
N SER A 126 -14.72 16.36 -1.30
CA SER A 126 -13.43 16.81 -1.84
C SER A 126 -12.29 16.66 -0.82
N TYR A 127 -12.51 17.07 0.43
CA TYR A 127 -11.52 16.89 1.50
C TYR A 127 -11.21 15.41 1.75
N LEU A 128 -12.23 14.55 1.76
CA LEU A 128 -12.03 13.10 1.94
C LEU A 128 -11.15 12.53 0.82
N VAL A 129 -11.39 12.91 -0.44
CA VAL A 129 -10.54 12.49 -1.57
C VAL A 129 -9.10 12.99 -1.41
N GLU A 130 -8.90 14.21 -0.92
CA GLU A 130 -7.59 14.80 -0.69
C GLU A 130 -6.83 14.09 0.45
N ASP A 131 -7.53 13.75 1.54
CA ASP A 131 -7.00 12.95 2.65
C ASP A 131 -6.57 11.55 2.18
N LEU A 132 -7.38 10.90 1.33
CA LEU A 132 -7.03 9.60 0.73
C LEU A 132 -5.80 9.70 -0.18
N GLY A 133 -5.67 10.80 -0.94
CA GLY A 133 -4.49 11.08 -1.74
C GLY A 133 -3.23 11.19 -0.86
N THR A 134 -3.34 11.91 0.26
CA THR A 134 -2.25 12.07 1.23
C THR A 134 -1.87 10.74 1.87
N LEU A 135 -2.86 9.94 2.28
CA LEU A 135 -2.63 8.63 2.87
C LEU A 135 -1.92 7.68 1.89
N SER A 136 -2.30 7.69 0.61
CA SER A 136 -1.64 6.91 -0.44
C SER A 136 -0.16 7.27 -0.59
N LEU A 137 0.20 8.56 -0.47
CA LEU A 137 1.61 8.99 -0.49
C LEU A 137 2.39 8.45 0.71
N VAL A 138 1.76 8.39 1.89
CA VAL A 138 2.37 7.83 3.11
C VAL A 138 2.65 6.34 2.94
N GLU A 139 1.66 5.56 2.49
CA GLU A 139 1.79 4.10 2.35
C GLU A 139 2.86 3.70 1.34
N ASN A 140 2.99 4.45 0.25
CA ASN A 140 3.99 4.20 -0.78
C ASN A 140 5.38 4.78 -0.43
N GLN A 141 5.57 5.32 0.78
CA GLN A 141 6.81 6.01 1.20
C GLN A 141 7.20 7.16 0.24
N GLN A 142 6.21 7.76 -0.40
CA GLN A 142 6.37 8.84 -1.38
C GLN A 142 6.07 10.21 -0.77
N LEU A 143 5.57 10.28 0.46
CA LEU A 143 5.37 11.54 1.17
C LEU A 143 6.73 12.21 1.45
N ARG A 144 7.01 13.29 0.72
CA ARG A 144 8.19 14.12 0.94
C ARG A 144 7.82 15.28 1.85
N LEU A 145 8.43 15.32 3.04
CA LEU A 145 8.29 16.44 3.96
C LEU A 145 9.28 17.53 3.57
N ASN A 146 8.76 18.74 3.32
CA ASN A 146 9.60 19.91 3.13
C ASN A 146 9.75 20.63 4.47
N TYR A 147 10.96 20.62 5.02
CA TYR A 147 11.27 21.29 6.28
C TYR A 147 11.84 22.67 6.01
N GLU A 148 11.13 23.70 6.45
CA GLU A 148 11.56 25.08 6.35
C GLU A 148 11.41 25.81 7.69
N LEU A 149 12.25 26.83 7.92
CA LEU A 149 12.07 27.75 9.04
C LEU A 149 10.87 28.65 8.74
N PHE A 150 9.89 28.65 9.62
CA PHE A 150 8.69 29.46 9.48
C PHE A 150 8.37 30.21 10.77
N ASP A 151 7.65 31.32 10.66
CA ASP A 151 7.13 32.07 11.82
C ASP A 151 5.84 31.41 12.30
N PHE A 152 5.94 30.70 13.43
CA PHE A 152 4.81 30.04 14.07
C PHE A 152 3.68 31.01 14.41
N LYS A 153 3.99 32.22 14.89
CA LYS A 153 2.98 33.22 15.25
C LYS A 153 2.20 33.67 14.02
N ALA A 154 2.90 33.96 12.93
CA ALA A 154 2.26 34.36 11.67
C ALA A 154 1.32 33.28 11.11
N VAL A 155 1.72 32.01 11.20
CA VAL A 155 0.88 30.87 10.79
C VAL A 155 -0.36 30.76 11.68
N VAL A 156 -0.20 30.83 13.01
CA VAL A 156 -1.33 30.76 13.96
C VAL A 156 -2.30 31.93 13.75
N GLU A 157 -1.80 33.15 13.57
CA GLU A 157 -2.65 34.33 13.29
C GLU A 157 -3.42 34.16 11.97
N LYS A 158 -2.76 33.63 10.93
CA LYS A 158 -3.41 33.34 9.64
C LYS A 158 -4.53 32.31 9.78
N VAL A 159 -4.31 31.26 10.58
CA VAL A 159 -5.33 30.24 10.87
C VAL A 159 -6.47 30.83 11.69
N LEU A 160 -6.18 31.57 12.76
CA LEU A 160 -7.20 32.21 13.60
C LEU A 160 -8.10 33.14 12.78
N LYS A 161 -7.51 33.94 11.88
CA LYS A 161 -8.23 34.84 11.00
C LYS A 161 -9.12 34.10 9.99
N ALA A 162 -8.67 32.94 9.50
CA ALA A 162 -9.47 32.09 8.61
C ALA A 162 -10.69 31.46 9.32
N PHE A 163 -10.67 31.34 10.65
CA PHE A 163 -11.74 30.76 11.46
C PHE A 163 -12.54 31.78 12.28
N GLU A 164 -12.25 33.08 12.16
CA GLU A 164 -12.82 34.17 12.96
C GLU A 164 -14.36 34.16 12.93
N ASP A 165 -14.96 34.10 11.73
CA ASP A 165 -16.41 34.03 11.56
C ASP A 165 -17.06 32.82 12.26
N ARG A 166 -16.38 31.66 12.28
CA ARG A 166 -16.88 30.44 12.93
C ARG A 166 -16.70 30.52 14.44
N LEU A 167 -15.63 31.14 14.91
CA LEU A 167 -15.34 31.33 16.33
C LEU A 167 -16.30 32.34 16.97
N ASP A 168 -16.66 33.41 16.26
CA ASP A 168 -17.67 34.39 16.67
C ASP A 168 -19.07 33.76 16.74
N GLN A 169 -19.45 32.97 15.74
CA GLN A 169 -20.71 32.22 15.76
C GLN A 169 -20.78 31.22 16.92
N ALA A 170 -19.65 30.63 17.32
CA ALA A 170 -19.54 29.72 18.46
C ALA A 170 -19.43 30.43 19.82
N LYS A 171 -19.37 31.77 19.86
CA LYS A 171 -19.13 32.59 21.07
C LYS A 171 -17.83 32.22 21.82
N LEU A 172 -16.82 31.76 21.08
CA LEU A 172 -15.53 31.35 21.64
C LEU A 172 -14.50 32.48 21.62
N VAL A 173 -14.78 33.55 20.88
CA VAL A 173 -14.00 34.80 20.90
C VAL A 173 -14.76 35.82 21.73
N ARG A 174 -14.04 36.51 22.62
CA ARG A 174 -14.57 37.50 23.55
C ARG A 174 -13.94 38.84 23.28
#